data_AF-A0A813FQT2-F1
#
_entry.id   AF-A0A813FQT2-F1
#
_cell.length_a   1.000
_cell.length_b   1.000
_cell.length_c   1.000
_cell.angle_alpha   90.00
_cell.angle_beta   90.00
_cell.angle_gamma   90.00
#
_symmetry.space_group_name_H-M   'P 1'
#
loop_
_entity.id
_entity.type
_entity.pdbx_description
1 polymer ?
#
loop_
_entity_poly.entity_id
_entity_poly.type
_entity_poly.pdbx_seq_one_letter_code
_entity_poly.pdbx_strand_id
1 'polypeptide(L)'
;MAMTGGKDWGHVYDALEPCSSAYQVLFLVFITFALFAVVNIVTGVFVDSALTASSGDKAMVVMEELDQKKAKLDDMREIFEELDDDGSGKFTMEEFELRLSDERVGAYFSASKLDVSDAKVLFELLDHDQSNEVSIDEFVSGCYKLQGEARSLDAKVMQFEVKFLKDAVMQLVDLVRAQSPEEEEELLHPLARNRRRRASETPAFSVARRASETPALL
;
A
#
# COMPACT_ATOMS: atom_id res chain seq x y z
N MET A 1 -50.99 -33.43 -4.25
CA MET A 1 -49.86 -32.63 -3.71
C MET A 1 -49.15 -33.39 -2.58
N ALA A 2 -48.65 -34.61 -2.85
CA ALA A 2 -47.95 -35.40 -1.83
C ALA A 2 -46.45 -35.04 -1.73
N MET A 3 -45.83 -34.58 -2.82
CA MET A 3 -44.40 -34.22 -2.84
C MET A 3 -44.12 -32.74 -2.58
N THR A 4 -45.05 -31.83 -2.90
CA THR A 4 -44.83 -30.38 -2.84
C THR A 4 -45.43 -29.73 -1.58
N GLY A 5 -45.56 -30.51 -0.49
CA GLY A 5 -45.94 -30.01 0.84
C GLY A 5 -47.45 -29.82 1.11
N GLY A 6 -48.34 -30.31 0.25
CA GLY A 6 -49.79 -30.10 0.42
C GLY A 6 -50.48 -31.07 1.39
N LYS A 7 -50.16 -32.36 1.33
CA LYS A 7 -50.59 -33.40 2.29
C LYS A 7 -49.44 -34.37 2.51
N ASP A 8 -49.27 -34.85 3.74
CA ASP A 8 -48.30 -35.89 4.04
C ASP A 8 -48.54 -37.10 3.13
N TRP A 9 -47.48 -37.58 2.48
CA TRP A 9 -47.54 -38.76 1.64
C TRP A 9 -47.98 -40.00 2.43
N GLY A 10 -47.74 -40.01 3.75
CA GLY A 10 -48.25 -41.02 4.68
C GLY A 10 -49.77 -41.15 4.62
N HIS A 11 -50.51 -40.03 4.58
CA HIS A 11 -51.98 -40.08 4.49
C HIS A 11 -52.49 -40.66 3.16
N VAL A 12 -51.72 -40.51 2.08
CA VAL A 12 -52.03 -41.09 0.77
C VAL A 12 -51.68 -42.58 0.76
N TYR A 13 -50.61 -42.96 1.45
CA TYR A 13 -50.22 -44.35 1.66
C TYR A 13 -51.27 -45.11 2.49
N ASP A 14 -51.73 -44.52 3.59
CA ASP A 14 -52.77 -45.10 4.45
C ASP A 14 -54.11 -45.25 3.69
N ALA A 15 -54.46 -44.30 2.82
CA ALA A 15 -55.64 -44.40 1.96
C ALA A 15 -55.57 -45.52 0.91
N LEU A 16 -54.36 -46.06 0.64
CA LEU A 16 -54.12 -47.20 -0.26
C LEU A 16 -54.12 -48.54 0.47
N GLU A 17 -54.31 -48.57 1.80
CA GLU A 17 -54.47 -49.78 2.61
C GLU A 17 -55.56 -50.75 2.11
N PRO A 18 -56.75 -50.29 1.62
CA PRO A 18 -57.78 -51.19 1.12
C PRO A 18 -57.43 -51.87 -0.22
N CYS A 19 -56.39 -51.39 -0.90
CA CYS A 19 -55.98 -51.88 -2.22
C CYS A 19 -54.90 -52.97 -2.11
N SER A 20 -54.63 -53.66 -3.22
CA SER A 20 -53.54 -54.64 -3.28
C SER A 20 -52.19 -54.01 -2.87
N SER A 21 -51.39 -54.75 -2.11
CA SER A 21 -50.07 -54.32 -1.61
C SER A 21 -49.10 -53.93 -2.73
N ALA A 22 -49.32 -54.39 -3.96
CA ALA A 22 -48.58 -53.97 -5.13
C ALA A 22 -48.65 -52.45 -5.37
N TYR A 23 -49.80 -51.82 -5.13
CA TYR A 23 -49.98 -50.37 -5.29
C TYR A 23 -49.22 -49.57 -4.23
N GLN A 24 -49.12 -50.10 -3.01
CA GLN A 24 -48.35 -49.48 -1.93
C GLN A 24 -46.84 -49.49 -2.22
N VAL A 25 -46.32 -50.63 -2.68
CA VAL A 25 -44.91 -50.77 -3.06
C VAL A 25 -44.58 -49.86 -4.24
N LEU A 26 -45.42 -49.85 -5.28
CA LEU A 26 -45.24 -48.98 -6.44
C LEU A 26 -45.22 -47.50 -6.03
N PHE A 27 -46.11 -47.09 -5.12
CA PHE A 27 -46.18 -45.72 -4.61
C PHE A 27 -44.93 -45.33 -3.82
N LEU A 28 -44.41 -46.22 -2.96
CA LEU A 28 -43.18 -45.98 -2.21
C LEU A 28 -41.95 -45.87 -3.12
N VAL A 29 -41.83 -46.74 -4.13
CA VAL A 29 -40.75 -46.66 -5.12
C VAL A 29 -40.85 -45.35 -5.90
N PHE A 30 -42.05 -44.96 -6.31
CA PHE A 30 -42.28 -43.71 -7.01
C PHE A 30 -41.88 -42.49 -6.16
N ILE A 31 -42.34 -42.40 -4.90
CA ILE A 31 -42.03 -41.27 -4.03
C ILE A 31 -40.56 -41.21 -3.67
N THR A 32 -39.94 -42.33 -3.31
CA THR A 32 -38.51 -42.34 -2.97
C THR A 32 -37.67 -41.93 -4.17
N PHE A 33 -37.91 -42.53 -5.34
CA PHE A 33 -37.23 -42.16 -6.57
C PHE A 33 -37.42 -40.68 -6.92
N ALA A 34 -38.65 -40.18 -6.87
CA ALA A 34 -38.94 -38.79 -7.21
C ALA A 34 -38.31 -37.80 -6.22
N LEU A 35 -38.30 -38.10 -4.92
CA LEU A 35 -37.62 -37.28 -3.92
C LEU A 35 -36.11 -37.26 -4.14
N PHE A 36 -35.48 -38.42 -4.34
CA PHE A 36 -34.04 -38.49 -4.63
C PHE A 36 -33.69 -37.78 -5.94
N ALA A 37 -34.48 -37.98 -6.99
CA ALA A 37 -34.27 -37.33 -8.28
C ALA A 37 -34.36 -35.80 -8.16
N VAL A 38 -35.40 -35.28 -7.51
CA VAL A 38 -35.59 -33.83 -7.34
C VAL A 38 -34.49 -33.23 -6.48
N VAL A 39 -34.14 -33.84 -5.34
CA VAL A 39 -33.06 -33.34 -4.48
C VAL A 39 -31.73 -33.34 -5.22
N ASN A 40 -31.42 -34.39 -5.98
CA ASN A 40 -30.17 -34.48 -6.74
C ASN A 40 -30.13 -33.46 -7.89
N ILE A 41 -31.23 -33.21 -8.59
CA ILE A 41 -31.33 -32.19 -9.65
C ILE A 41 -31.10 -30.79 -9.04
N VAL A 42 -31.81 -30.49 -7.95
CA VAL A 42 -31.70 -29.19 -7.28
C VAL A 42 -30.29 -28.98 -6.74
N THR A 43 -29.72 -29.99 -6.06
CA THR A 43 -28.34 -29.94 -5.57
C THR A 43 -27.35 -29.75 -6.71
N GLY A 44 -27.54 -30.43 -7.84
CA GLY A 44 -26.70 -30.26 -9.03
C GLY A 44 -26.69 -28.82 -9.54
N VAL A 45 -27.86 -28.18 -9.66
CA VAL A 45 -27.97 -26.78 -10.10
C VAL A 45 -27.31 -25.81 -9.11
N PHE A 46 -27.47 -26.04 -7.80
CA PHE A 46 -26.82 -25.20 -6.79
C PHE A 46 -25.29 -25.34 -6.78
N VAL A 47 -24.78 -26.56 -6.94
CA VAL A 47 -23.33 -26.81 -7.03
C VAL A 47 -22.75 -26.13 -8.28
N ASP A 48 -23.42 -26.26 -9.42
CA ASP A 48 -23.00 -25.61 -10.67
C ASP A 48 -22.98 -24.07 -10.54
N SER A 49 -24.02 -23.50 -9.90
CA SER A 49 -24.09 -22.06 -9.62
C SER A 49 -22.97 -21.61 -8.67
N ALA A 50 -22.67 -22.38 -7.63
CA ALA A 50 -21.60 -22.08 -6.68
C ALA A 50 -20.20 -22.18 -7.31
N LEU A 51 -19.97 -23.19 -8.16
CA LEU A 51 -18.71 -23.37 -8.89
C LEU A 51 -18.48 -22.26 -9.92
N THR A 52 -19.54 -21.85 -10.63
CA THR A 52 -19.49 -20.76 -11.61
C THR A 52 -19.15 -19.43 -10.93
N ALA A 53 -19.78 -19.12 -9.80
CA ALA A 53 -19.47 -17.92 -9.01
C ALA A 53 -18.01 -17.92 -8.51
N SER A 54 -17.49 -19.06 -8.04
CA SER A 54 -16.12 -19.11 -7.51
C SER A 54 -15.03 -18.99 -8.58
N SER A 55 -15.29 -19.41 -9.82
CA SER A 55 -14.28 -19.46 -10.89
C SER A 55 -14.34 -18.25 -11.83
N GLY A 56 -15.54 -17.73 -12.10
CA GLY A 56 -15.74 -16.57 -12.98
C GLY A 56 -15.12 -15.29 -12.42
N ASP A 57 -15.21 -15.09 -11.11
CA ASP A 57 -14.80 -13.84 -10.47
C ASP A 57 -13.32 -13.51 -10.67
N LYS A 58 -12.41 -14.48 -10.56
CA LYS A 58 -10.97 -14.22 -10.71
C LYS A 58 -10.58 -13.91 -12.15
N ALA A 59 -11.10 -14.66 -13.11
CA ALA A 59 -10.81 -14.44 -14.53
C ALA A 59 -11.42 -13.12 -15.02
N MET A 60 -12.62 -12.79 -14.54
CA MET A 60 -13.31 -11.54 -14.85
C MET A 60 -12.54 -10.34 -14.31
N VAL A 61 -12.09 -10.38 -13.05
CA VAL A 61 -11.28 -9.31 -12.45
C VAL A 61 -9.96 -9.12 -13.20
N VAL A 62 -9.26 -10.21 -13.56
CA VAL A 62 -8.01 -10.10 -14.33
C VAL A 62 -8.25 -9.50 -15.70
N MET A 63 -9.33 -9.89 -16.39
CA MET A 63 -9.67 -9.33 -17.70
C MET A 63 -9.98 -7.83 -17.60
N GLU A 64 -10.77 -7.43 -16.60
CA GLU A 64 -11.12 -6.03 -16.35
C GLU A 64 -9.87 -5.17 -16.09
N GLU A 65 -8.93 -5.66 -15.27
CA GLU A 65 -7.65 -5.00 -15.03
C GLU A 65 -6.80 -4.85 -16.30
N LEU A 66 -6.78 -5.86 -17.16
CA LEU A 66 -6.05 -5.80 -18.45
C LEU A 66 -6.70 -4.81 -19.42
N ASP A 67 -8.03 -4.77 -19.49
CA ASP A 67 -8.77 -3.84 -20.33
C ASP A 67 -8.56 -2.39 -19.87
N GLN A 68 -8.57 -2.14 -18.56
CA GLN A 68 -8.26 -0.82 -17.99
C GLN A 68 -6.82 -0.39 -18.29
N LYS A 69 -5.84 -1.30 -18.17
CA LYS A 69 -4.45 -1.00 -18.54
C LYS A 69 -4.32 -0.66 -20.02
N LYS A 70 -5.01 -1.40 -20.88
CA LYS A 70 -4.98 -1.14 -22.32
C LYS A 70 -5.58 0.22 -22.65
N ALA A 71 -6.73 0.57 -22.09
CA ALA A 71 -7.35 1.87 -22.27
C ALA A 71 -6.41 3.03 -21.86
N LYS A 72 -5.76 2.91 -20.70
CA LYS A 72 -4.76 3.90 -20.27
C LYS A 72 -3.58 4.04 -21.24
N LEU A 73 -3.09 2.94 -21.80
CA LEU A 73 -2.01 2.96 -22.79
C LEU A 73 -2.45 3.60 -24.11
N ASP A 74 -3.69 3.34 -24.53
CA ASP A 74 -4.26 3.96 -25.73
C ASP A 74 -4.44 5.48 -25.53
N ASP A 75 -4.92 5.92 -24.36
CA ASP A 75 -5.01 7.34 -24.00
C ASP A 75 -3.64 8.02 -23.99
N MET A 76 -2.61 7.35 -23.44
CA MET A 76 -1.22 7.86 -23.45
C MET A 76 -0.68 8.04 -24.86
N ARG A 77 -1.00 7.11 -25.77
CA ARG A 77 -0.57 7.20 -27.18
C ARG A 77 -1.25 8.36 -27.89
N GLU A 78 -2.53 8.58 -27.66
CA GLU A 78 -3.26 9.68 -28.27
C GLU A 78 -2.68 11.04 -27.82
N ILE A 79 -2.38 11.20 -26.53
CA ILE A 79 -1.73 12.41 -26.03
C ILE A 79 -0.31 12.57 -26.59
N PHE A 80 0.43 11.48 -26.75
CA PHE A 80 1.76 11.52 -27.35
C PHE A 80 1.69 12.02 -28.80
N GLU A 81 0.73 11.54 -29.59
CA GLU A 81 0.51 12.00 -30.96
C GLU A 81 0.12 13.49 -31.03
N GLU A 82 -0.48 14.06 -29.98
CA GLU A 82 -0.75 15.50 -29.89
C GLU A 82 0.49 16.33 -29.50
N LEU A 83 1.47 15.72 -28.84
CA LEU A 83 2.74 16.35 -28.47
C LEU A 83 3.77 16.29 -29.61
N ASP A 84 3.79 15.19 -30.37
CA ASP A 84 4.69 14.93 -31.50
C ASP A 84 4.17 15.59 -32.79
N ASP A 85 4.36 16.91 -32.92
CA ASP A 85 3.84 17.69 -34.03
C ASP A 85 4.54 17.40 -35.37
N ASP A 86 5.79 16.97 -35.34
CA ASP A 86 6.58 16.65 -36.53
C ASP A 86 6.51 15.16 -36.93
N GLY A 87 5.92 14.31 -36.08
CA GLY A 87 5.78 12.88 -36.29
C GLY A 87 7.13 12.15 -36.23
N SER A 88 8.10 12.70 -35.52
CA SER A 88 9.45 12.13 -35.36
C SER A 88 9.45 10.88 -34.46
N GLY A 89 8.36 10.63 -33.73
CA GLY A 89 8.27 9.60 -32.69
C GLY A 89 8.87 10.05 -31.36
N LYS A 90 9.12 11.35 -31.21
CA LYS A 90 9.66 12.03 -30.03
C LYS A 90 9.10 13.44 -29.95
N PHE A 91 9.17 14.07 -28.77
CA PHE A 91 8.88 15.50 -28.65
C PHE A 91 9.97 16.23 -27.85
N THR A 92 10.22 17.47 -28.24
CA THR A 92 11.18 18.39 -27.62
C THR A 92 10.54 19.17 -26.47
N MET A 93 11.37 19.83 -25.67
CA MET A 93 10.89 20.69 -24.58
C MET A 93 10.02 21.84 -25.11
N GLU A 94 10.37 22.40 -26.26
CA GLU A 94 9.62 23.48 -26.90
C GLU A 94 8.22 23.04 -27.34
N GLU A 95 8.10 21.85 -27.95
CA GLU A 95 6.82 21.25 -28.34
C GLU A 95 5.98 20.92 -27.10
N PHE A 96 6.62 20.40 -26.05
CA PHE A 96 5.98 20.10 -24.80
C PHE A 96 5.36 21.33 -24.13
N GLU A 97 6.12 22.43 -24.00
CA GLU A 97 5.61 23.69 -23.42
C GLU A 97 4.49 24.31 -24.26
N LEU A 98 4.62 24.26 -25.58
CA LEU A 98 3.63 24.80 -26.51
C LEU A 98 2.29 24.06 -26.34
N ARG A 99 2.34 22.73 -26.30
CA ARG A 99 1.16 21.85 -26.23
C ARG A 99 0.61 21.69 -24.82
N LEU A 100 1.39 21.96 -23.78
CA LEU A 100 0.90 22.00 -22.39
C LEU A 100 -0.22 23.03 -22.18
N SER A 101 -0.23 24.07 -23.01
CA SER A 101 -1.25 25.13 -22.99
C SER A 101 -2.56 24.71 -23.65
N ASP A 102 -2.57 23.59 -24.40
CA ASP A 102 -3.80 23.05 -24.98
C ASP A 102 -4.67 22.43 -23.89
N GLU A 103 -5.97 22.73 -23.95
CA GLU A 103 -6.95 22.33 -22.93
C GLU A 103 -7.01 20.80 -22.76
N ARG A 104 -6.81 20.04 -23.84
CA ARG A 104 -6.84 18.58 -23.84
C ARG A 104 -5.63 17.95 -23.16
N VAL A 105 -4.42 18.39 -23.55
CA VAL A 105 -3.14 17.92 -22.99
C VAL A 105 -3.06 18.31 -21.51
N GLY A 106 -3.36 19.57 -21.17
CA GLY A 106 -3.37 20.05 -19.79
C GLY A 106 -4.38 19.29 -18.91
N ALA A 107 -5.59 19.02 -19.42
CA ALA A 107 -6.59 18.22 -18.71
C ALA A 107 -6.13 16.79 -18.46
N TYR A 108 -5.43 16.16 -19.41
CA TYR A 108 -4.88 14.82 -19.26
C TYR A 108 -3.82 14.75 -18.14
N PHE A 109 -2.87 15.68 -18.11
CA PHE A 109 -1.85 15.72 -17.04
C PHE A 109 -2.49 16.00 -15.68
N SER A 110 -3.49 16.88 -15.63
CA SER A 110 -4.28 17.15 -14.41
C SER A 110 -5.03 15.92 -13.91
N ALA A 111 -5.72 15.20 -14.82
CA ALA A 111 -6.41 13.95 -14.51
C ALA A 111 -5.44 12.84 -14.06
N SER A 112 -4.23 12.84 -14.62
CA SER A 112 -3.12 11.96 -14.27
C SER A 112 -2.43 12.34 -12.95
N LYS A 113 -2.88 13.39 -12.24
CA LYS A 113 -2.26 13.91 -11.00
C LYS A 113 -0.79 14.30 -11.18
N LEU A 114 -0.40 14.66 -12.39
CA LEU A 114 0.93 15.19 -12.68
C LEU A 114 0.85 16.70 -12.53
N ASP A 115 1.71 17.24 -11.67
CA ASP A 115 1.78 18.68 -11.45
C ASP A 115 2.51 19.32 -12.63
N VAL A 116 1.73 19.91 -13.53
CA VAL A 116 2.21 20.65 -14.70
C VAL A 116 2.61 22.09 -14.37
N SER A 117 2.61 22.48 -13.09
CA SER A 117 3.07 23.81 -12.65
C SER A 117 4.52 24.11 -13.04
N ASP A 118 5.34 23.06 -13.21
CA ASP A 118 6.70 23.15 -13.71
C ASP A 118 6.91 22.13 -14.84
N ALA A 119 6.51 22.54 -16.05
CA ALA A 119 6.65 21.73 -17.27
C ALA A 119 8.09 21.28 -17.50
N LYS A 120 9.07 22.10 -17.11
CA LYS A 120 10.49 21.78 -17.24
C LYS A 120 10.91 20.64 -16.33
N VAL A 121 10.53 20.70 -15.06
CA VAL A 121 10.80 19.59 -14.12
C VAL A 121 10.10 18.31 -14.56
N LEU A 122 8.87 18.41 -15.08
CA LEU A 122 8.16 17.25 -15.59
C LEU A 122 8.86 16.65 -16.82
N PHE A 123 9.33 17.47 -17.75
CA PHE A 123 10.08 17.02 -18.92
C PHE A 123 11.40 16.33 -18.51
N GLU A 124 12.18 16.94 -17.61
CA GLU A 124 13.41 16.35 -17.07
C GLU A 124 13.17 15.02 -16.33
N LEU A 125 11.96 14.81 -15.77
CA LEU A 125 11.57 13.54 -15.14
C LEU A 125 11.20 12.45 -16.16
N LEU A 126 10.73 12.84 -17.35
CA LEU A 126 10.36 11.94 -18.44
C LEU A 126 11.59 11.57 -19.28
N ASP A 127 12.49 12.53 -19.55
CA ASP A 127 13.75 12.34 -20.27
C ASP A 127 14.77 11.56 -19.42
N HIS A 128 14.76 10.24 -19.56
CA HIS A 128 15.62 9.35 -18.77
C HIS A 128 17.05 9.28 -19.32
N ASP A 129 17.23 9.46 -20.62
CA ASP A 129 18.54 9.38 -21.28
C ASP A 129 19.25 10.73 -21.43
N GLN A 130 18.60 11.83 -21.03
CA GLN A 130 19.08 13.20 -21.11
C GLN A 130 19.36 13.64 -22.55
N SER A 131 18.61 13.11 -23.50
CA SER A 131 18.74 13.48 -24.92
C SER A 131 18.14 14.85 -25.23
N ASN A 132 17.39 15.45 -24.30
CA ASN A 132 16.53 16.63 -24.48
C ASN A 132 15.35 16.39 -25.44
N GLU A 133 15.02 15.13 -25.68
CA GLU A 133 13.85 14.69 -26.43
C GLU A 133 13.21 13.54 -25.64
N VAL A 134 11.88 13.46 -25.61
CA VAL A 134 11.19 12.36 -24.94
C VAL A 134 10.58 11.44 -25.98
N SER A 135 11.02 10.19 -26.00
CA SER A 135 10.43 9.15 -26.85
C SER A 135 9.11 8.62 -26.29
N ILE A 136 8.31 7.96 -27.14
CA ILE A 136 7.04 7.34 -26.72
C ILE A 136 7.22 6.34 -25.56
N ASP A 137 8.31 5.57 -25.56
CA ASP A 137 8.60 4.60 -24.52
C ASP A 137 8.93 5.29 -23.18
N GLU A 138 9.68 6.39 -23.23
CA GLU A 138 9.99 7.22 -22.07
C GLU A 138 8.77 7.94 -21.54
N PHE A 139 7.93 8.47 -22.43
CA PHE A 139 6.67 9.11 -22.07
C PHE A 139 5.73 8.16 -21.32
N VAL A 140 5.48 6.98 -21.90
CA VAL A 140 4.60 5.96 -21.31
C VAL A 140 5.16 5.46 -19.99
N SER A 141 6.45 5.10 -19.96
CA SER A 141 7.13 4.61 -18.75
C SER A 141 7.17 5.67 -17.64
N GLY A 142 7.49 6.92 -18.01
CA GLY A 142 7.55 8.06 -17.11
C GLY A 142 6.18 8.39 -16.52
N CYS A 143 5.14 8.50 -17.35
CA CYS A 143 3.77 8.72 -16.88
C CYS A 143 3.30 7.60 -15.93
N TYR A 144 3.58 6.34 -16.28
CA TYR A 144 3.22 5.18 -15.44
C TYR A 144 3.93 5.20 -14.07
N LYS A 145 5.22 5.58 -14.04
CA LYS A 145 5.98 5.73 -12.78
C LYS A 145 5.47 6.91 -11.94
N LEU A 146 5.17 8.04 -12.57
CA LEU A 146 4.78 9.27 -11.89
C LEU A 146 3.34 9.23 -11.34
N GLN A 147 2.41 8.51 -12.00
CA GLN A 147 1.02 8.31 -11.56
C GLN A 147 0.87 7.54 -10.23
N GLY A 148 1.93 6.90 -9.73
CA GLY A 148 2.02 6.45 -8.34
C GLY A 148 1.76 4.96 -8.07
N GLU A 149 1.37 4.16 -9.07
CA GLU A 149 1.29 2.69 -8.93
C GLU A 149 2.69 2.09 -8.62
N ALA A 150 3.73 2.57 -9.31
CA ALA A 150 5.13 2.21 -9.01
C ALA A 150 5.64 2.77 -7.66
N ARG A 151 5.27 4.03 -7.32
CA ARG A 151 5.76 4.74 -6.13
C ARG A 151 5.46 4.03 -4.81
N SER A 152 4.35 3.30 -4.70
CA SER A 152 3.95 2.65 -3.45
C SER A 152 4.87 1.49 -3.06
N LEU A 153 5.29 0.69 -4.05
CA LEU A 153 6.23 -0.41 -3.85
C LEU A 153 7.66 0.13 -3.70
N ASP A 154 8.06 1.07 -4.56
CA ASP A 154 9.39 1.67 -4.51
C ASP A 154 9.64 2.42 -3.19
N ALA A 155 8.63 3.14 -2.67
CA ALA A 155 8.71 3.75 -1.35
C ALA A 155 8.84 2.70 -0.23
N LYS A 156 8.23 1.53 -0.40
CA LYS A 156 8.34 0.43 0.58
C LYS A 156 9.72 -0.21 0.55
N VAL A 157 10.31 -0.38 -0.64
CA VAL A 157 11.69 -0.83 -0.83
C VAL A 157 12.66 0.18 -0.21
N MET A 158 12.50 1.47 -0.51
CA MET A 158 13.32 2.55 0.05
C MET A 158 13.23 2.61 1.58
N GLN A 159 12.03 2.43 2.16
CA GLN A 159 11.87 2.32 3.63
C GLN A 159 12.67 1.15 4.21
N PHE A 160 12.73 0.03 3.50
CA PHE A 160 13.48 -1.15 3.94
C PHE A 160 15.00 -0.90 3.88
N GLU A 161 15.48 -0.30 2.79
CA GLU A 161 16.89 0.09 2.64
C GLU A 161 17.32 1.11 3.69
N VAL A 162 16.49 2.13 3.97
CA VAL A 162 16.75 3.12 5.02
C VAL A 162 16.83 2.46 6.39
N LYS A 163 15.98 1.45 6.67
CA LYS A 163 16.05 0.70 7.93
C LYS A 163 17.36 -0.09 8.03
N PHE A 164 17.75 -0.77 6.96
CA PHE A 164 19.01 -1.51 6.91
C PHE A 164 20.22 -0.57 7.11
N LEU A 165 20.21 0.58 6.44
CA LEU A 165 21.26 1.59 6.57
C LEU A 165 21.33 2.15 8.00
N LYS A 166 20.18 2.43 8.63
CA LYS A 166 20.11 2.85 10.02
C LYS A 166 20.73 1.82 10.96
N ASP A 167 20.41 0.55 10.79
CA ASP A 167 20.93 -0.53 11.64
C ASP A 167 22.45 -0.68 11.47
N ALA A 168 22.96 -0.57 10.25
CA ALA A 168 24.40 -0.57 9.97
C ALA A 168 25.12 0.65 10.59
N VAL A 169 24.53 1.84 10.51
CA VAL A 169 25.07 3.05 11.14
C VAL A 169 25.10 2.91 12.67
N MET A 170 24.05 2.36 13.29
CA MET A 170 24.03 2.13 14.75
C MET A 170 25.13 1.15 15.19
N GLN A 171 25.35 0.07 14.44
CA GLN A 171 26.45 -0.87 14.72
C GLN A 171 27.82 -0.18 14.62
N LEU A 172 28.00 0.71 13.64
CA LEU A 172 29.25 1.44 13.47
C LEU A 172 29.47 2.46 14.61
N VAL A 173 28.41 3.14 15.05
CA VAL A 173 28.45 4.02 16.22
C VAL A 173 28.85 3.27 17.49
N ASP A 174 28.29 2.07 17.70
CA ASP A 174 28.63 1.23 18.86
C ASP A 174 30.08 0.75 18.82
N LEU A 175 30.61 0.39 17.64
CA LEU A 175 32.02 0.03 17.47
C LEU A 175 32.97 1.20 17.74
N VAL A 176 32.65 2.40 17.24
CA VAL A 176 33.46 3.60 17.48
C VAL A 176 33.48 3.97 18.96
N ARG A 177 32.33 3.90 19.65
CA ARG A 177 32.24 4.13 21.10
C ARG A 177 33.01 3.08 21.90
N ALA A 178 33.01 1.83 21.45
CA ALA A 178 33.78 0.76 22.08
C ALA A 178 35.30 0.92 21.90
N GLN A 179 35.75 1.67 20.88
CA GLN A 179 37.17 1.98 20.65
C GLN A 179 37.66 3.24 21.38
N SER A 180 36.75 4.05 21.95
CA SER A 180 37.10 5.27 22.69
C SER A 180 36.98 5.18 24.24
N PRO A 181 37.42 4.11 24.94
CA PRO A 181 37.32 4.08 26.41
C PRO A 181 38.49 4.75 27.15
N GLU A 182 39.59 5.15 26.49
CA GLU A 182 40.87 5.39 27.20
C GLU A 182 41.32 6.85 27.43
N GLU A 183 40.68 7.88 26.85
CA GLU A 183 41.22 9.26 27.01
C GLU A 183 40.74 10.03 28.26
N GLU A 184 39.69 9.58 28.96
CA GLU A 184 39.17 10.31 30.13
C GLU A 184 39.84 9.95 31.47
N GLU A 185 40.46 8.77 31.62
CA GLU A 185 40.96 8.31 32.93
C GLU A 185 42.40 8.83 33.24
N GLU A 186 43.22 9.13 32.24
CA GLU A 186 44.60 9.59 32.46
C GLU A 186 44.71 11.08 32.88
N LEU A 187 43.71 11.91 32.53
CA LEU A 187 43.68 13.34 32.86
C LEU A 187 43.20 13.65 34.30
N LEU A 188 42.49 12.71 34.95
CA LEU A 188 41.96 12.90 36.31
C LEU A 188 42.97 12.54 37.41
N HIS A 189 43.97 11.73 37.10
CA HIS A 189 44.93 11.23 38.10
C HIS A 189 45.93 12.30 38.62
N PRO A 190 46.44 13.27 37.83
CA PRO A 190 47.32 14.33 38.34
C PRO A 190 46.59 15.36 39.21
N LEU A 191 45.33 15.69 38.88
CA LEU A 191 44.55 16.73 39.56
C LEU A 191 44.03 16.28 40.94
N ALA A 192 43.71 15.00 41.11
CA ALA A 192 43.31 14.44 42.40
C ALA A 192 44.44 14.51 43.44
N ARG A 193 45.70 14.37 43.01
CA ARG A 193 46.88 14.42 43.88
C ARG A 193 47.18 15.85 44.37
N ASN A 194 46.97 16.86 43.52
CA ASN A 194 47.19 18.27 43.88
C ASN A 194 46.10 18.83 44.81
N ARG A 195 44.87 18.31 44.72
CA ARG A 195 43.75 18.79 45.55
C ARG A 195 43.85 18.37 47.01
N ARG A 196 44.48 17.21 47.30
CA ARG A 196 44.77 16.77 48.68
C ARG A 196 45.88 17.58 49.36
N ARG A 197 46.88 18.08 48.61
CA ARG A 197 47.94 18.95 49.16
C ARG A 197 47.43 20.34 49.55
N ARG A 198 46.50 20.93 48.77
CA ARG A 198 45.94 22.25 49.08
C ARG A 198 44.98 22.27 50.27
N ALA A 199 44.32 21.15 50.57
CA ALA A 199 43.38 21.07 51.69
C ALA A 199 44.07 21.04 53.07
N SER A 200 45.36 20.71 53.16
CA SER A 200 46.11 20.69 54.42
C SER A 200 46.74 22.04 54.81
N GLU A 201 46.65 23.09 53.97
CA GLU A 201 47.40 24.35 54.16
C GLU A 201 46.53 25.59 54.45
N THR A 202 45.22 25.48 54.63
CA THR A 202 44.35 26.65 54.89
C THR A 202 43.90 26.74 56.36
N PRO A 203 44.23 27.82 57.11
CA PRO A 203 43.75 28.01 58.48
C PRO A 203 42.33 28.61 58.51
N ALA A 204 41.53 28.16 59.47
CA ALA A 204 40.14 28.55 59.68
C ALA A 204 40.00 30.03 60.09
N PHE A 205 39.13 30.78 59.41
CA PHE A 205 38.74 32.13 59.81
C PHE A 205 37.23 32.18 60.12
N SER A 206 36.92 32.53 61.37
CA SER A 206 35.57 32.71 61.91
C SER A 206 35.05 34.13 61.63
N VAL A 207 33.80 34.24 61.19
CA VAL A 207 33.14 35.53 60.92
C VAL A 207 32.08 35.80 61.98
N ALA A 208 32.27 36.89 62.75
CA ALA A 208 31.36 37.37 63.78
C ALA A 208 30.24 38.26 63.20
N ARG A 209 29.00 38.04 63.66
CA ARG A 209 27.82 38.87 63.36
C ARG A 209 27.79 40.16 64.21
N ARG A 210 27.41 41.29 63.59
CA ARG A 210 26.75 42.41 64.26
C ARG A 210 25.85 43.17 63.27
N ALA A 211 24.55 43.19 63.57
CA ALA A 211 23.53 44.12 63.04
C ALA A 211 22.72 44.52 64.28
N SER A 212 22.86 45.74 64.80
CA SER A 212 22.25 47.02 64.39
C SER A 212 21.08 47.36 65.34
N GLU A 213 21.36 48.19 66.34
CA GLU A 213 20.37 48.89 67.16
C GLU A 213 19.95 50.19 66.46
N THR A 214 18.64 50.50 66.47
CA THR A 214 18.13 51.88 66.35
C THR A 214 16.96 52.06 67.33
N PRO A 215 16.90 53.16 68.09
CA PRO A 215 15.80 53.46 69.01
C PRO A 215 14.78 54.47 68.43
N ALA A 216 13.67 54.61 69.17
CA ALA A 216 12.37 55.18 68.83
C ALA A 216 12.22 56.72 68.86
N LEU A 217 10.95 57.16 68.69
CA LEU A 217 10.27 58.46 68.92
C LEU A 217 9.88 59.18 67.61
N LEU A 218 8.64 59.64 67.36
CA LEU A 218 7.42 59.89 68.14
C LEU A 218 6.19 59.61 67.26
#